data_AF-A0A1H4VAV9-F1
#
_entry.id   AF-A0A1H4VAV9-F1
#
_cell.length_a   1.000
_cell.length_b   1.000
_cell.length_c   1.000
_cell.angle_alpha   90.00
_cell.angle_beta   90.00
_cell.angle_gamma   90.00
#
_symmetry.space_group_name_H-M   'P 1'
#
loop_
_entity.id
_entity.type
_entity.pdbx_description
1 polymer ?
#
loop_
_entity_poly.entity_id
_entity_poly.type
_entity_poly.pdbx_seq_one_letter_code
_entity_poly.pdbx_strand_id
1 'polypeptide(L)'
;MSEDKRDLTLGLLLKSLLEKHSLSMRKLSTLTGIDTATISRIINGKQQAKLNHLKQFACHLNIPIERLIKAAGFEVGRHREDIHLDIHNSVDTIQEVLGNLFDQQFTTARVEQELDKYQQYAQTEEGHQIIYQDFKTKVEQVSGAGPFIEQLKHMHTEYCKDTTSTAKRAVLGSALLYFILSADIIPDYVFPIGYLDDAMAVQIVLNRLSKINNTG
;
A
#
# COMPACT_ATOMS: atom_id res chain seq x y z
N MET A 1 -2.93 9.30 34.78
CA MET A 1 -1.49 9.01 34.94
C MET A 1 -0.88 9.10 33.55
N SER A 2 -0.03 10.11 33.35
CA SER A 2 0.49 10.51 32.05
C SER A 2 1.90 9.95 31.89
N GLU A 3 2.06 8.90 31.08
CA GLU A 3 3.39 8.36 30.74
C GLU A 3 3.76 8.74 29.30
N ASP A 4 4.44 9.89 29.23
CA ASP A 4 5.75 10.04 28.62
C ASP A 4 5.91 9.88 27.10
N LYS A 5 5.67 10.98 26.38
CA LYS A 5 6.14 11.25 25.02
C LYS A 5 7.66 11.49 24.98
N ARG A 6 8.47 10.49 25.33
CA ARG A 6 9.91 10.50 24.98
C ARG A 6 10.07 9.92 23.59
N ASP A 7 10.65 10.69 22.66
CA ASP A 7 11.10 10.15 21.38
C ASP A 7 12.20 9.10 21.67
N LEU A 8 11.81 7.82 21.69
CA LEU A 8 12.74 6.72 21.91
C LEU A 8 13.67 6.59 20.70
N THR A 9 14.97 6.46 20.96
CA THR A 9 15.94 6.12 19.92
C THR A 9 15.64 4.72 19.37
N LEU A 10 15.97 4.50 18.09
CA LEU A 10 15.76 3.21 17.41
C LEU A 10 16.28 2.02 18.23
N GLY A 11 17.45 2.15 18.85
CA GLY A 11 18.04 1.08 19.65
C GLY A 11 17.23 0.72 20.89
N LEU A 12 16.67 1.71 21.60
CA LEU A 12 15.81 1.48 22.76
C LEU A 12 14.47 0.88 22.34
N LEU A 13 13.90 1.38 21.25
CA LEU A 13 12.66 0.83 20.68
C LEU A 13 12.84 -0.66 20.32
N LEU A 14 13.90 -1.01 19.59
CA LEU A 14 14.19 -2.41 19.22
C LEU A 14 14.43 -3.31 20.45
N LYS A 15 15.11 -2.83 21.49
CA LYS A 15 15.28 -3.59 22.75
C LYS A 15 13.94 -3.90 23.40
N SER A 16 13.08 -2.89 23.56
CA SER A 16 11.77 -3.07 24.17
C SER A 16 10.89 -4.06 23.38
N LEU A 17 10.99 -4.06 22.05
CA LEU A 17 10.25 -4.99 21.20
C LEU A 17 10.81 -6.41 21.30
N LEU A 18 12.13 -6.58 21.32
CA LEU A 18 12.73 -7.89 21.53
C LEU A 18 12.30 -8.50 22.88
N GLU A 19 12.28 -7.70 23.94
CA GLU A 19 11.78 -8.12 25.26
C GLU A 19 10.29 -8.46 25.22
N LYS A 20 9.45 -7.59 24.66
CA LYS A 20 8.00 -7.80 24.53
C LYS A 20 7.66 -9.08 23.77
N HIS A 21 8.43 -9.41 22.75
CA HIS A 21 8.23 -10.60 21.92
C HIS A 21 9.04 -11.82 22.38
N SER A 22 9.75 -11.75 23.51
CA SER A 22 10.64 -12.81 24.02
C SER A 22 11.66 -13.29 22.98
N LEU A 23 12.18 -12.37 22.16
CA LEU A 23 13.13 -12.64 21.08
C LEU A 23 14.56 -12.26 21.49
N SER A 24 15.50 -13.12 21.14
CA SER A 24 16.93 -12.77 21.16
C SER A 24 17.35 -12.11 19.85
N MET A 25 18.46 -11.36 19.85
CA MET A 25 19.07 -10.84 18.61
C MET A 25 19.41 -11.96 17.62
N ARG A 26 19.83 -13.13 18.13
CA ARG A 26 20.10 -14.31 17.29
C ARG A 26 18.82 -14.82 16.60
N LYS A 27 17.69 -14.84 17.32
CA LYS A 27 16.42 -15.24 16.74
C LYS A 27 15.92 -14.21 15.72
N LEU A 28 16.06 -12.91 16.01
CA LEU A 28 15.73 -11.84 15.08
C LEU A 28 16.60 -11.91 13.81
N SER A 29 17.87 -12.26 13.95
CA SER A 29 18.79 -12.50 12.83
C SER A 29 18.29 -13.61 11.91
N THR A 30 17.86 -14.75 12.48
CA THR A 30 17.26 -15.84 11.71
C THR A 30 15.97 -15.42 10.99
N LEU A 31 15.13 -14.61 11.64
CA LEU A 31 13.86 -14.15 11.06
C LEU A 31 14.08 -13.16 9.92
N THR A 32 15.01 -12.21 10.09
CA THR A 32 15.21 -11.09 9.14
C THR A 32 16.24 -11.37 8.06
N GLY A 33 17.04 -12.44 8.19
CA GLY A 33 18.21 -12.69 7.35
C GLY A 33 19.36 -11.70 7.56
N ILE A 34 19.27 -10.79 8.54
CA ILE A 34 20.31 -9.81 8.87
C ILE A 34 21.28 -10.46 9.86
N ASP A 35 22.58 -10.32 9.64
CA ASP A 35 23.60 -10.81 10.58
C ASP A 35 23.38 -10.25 12.00
N THR A 36 23.46 -11.12 12.99
CA THR A 36 23.36 -10.80 14.42
C THR A 36 24.33 -9.68 14.82
N ALA A 37 25.53 -9.61 14.24
CA ALA A 37 26.48 -8.53 14.51
C ALA A 37 26.00 -7.18 13.97
N THR A 38 25.30 -7.18 12.83
CA THR A 38 24.68 -5.97 12.25
C THR A 38 23.51 -5.50 13.10
N ILE A 39 22.63 -6.42 13.53
CA ILE A 39 21.53 -6.12 14.47
C ILE A 39 22.07 -5.51 15.77
N SER A 40 23.12 -6.11 16.35
CA SER A 40 23.74 -5.61 17.57
C SER A 40 24.33 -4.21 17.40
N ARG A 41 25.01 -3.94 16.27
CA ARG A 41 25.55 -2.59 15.99
C ARG A 41 24.44 -1.55 15.85
N ILE A 42 23.33 -1.89 15.20
CA ILE A 42 22.17 -1.00 15.06
C ILE A 42 21.53 -0.72 16.44
N ILE A 43 21.27 -1.76 17.23
CA ILE A 43 20.63 -1.64 18.54
C ILE A 43 21.49 -0.79 19.50
N ASN A 44 22.81 -0.88 19.39
CA ASN A 44 23.74 -0.10 20.21
C ASN A 44 24.11 1.27 19.60
N GLY A 45 23.48 1.68 18.49
CA GLY A 45 23.74 2.97 17.84
C GLY A 45 25.11 3.07 17.15
N LYS A 46 25.86 1.97 17.03
CA LYS A 46 27.17 1.91 16.36
C LYS A 46 27.07 1.86 14.84
N GLN A 47 25.87 1.62 14.32
CA GLN A 47 25.59 1.60 12.88
C GLN A 47 24.19 2.16 12.63
N GLN A 48 24.08 3.07 11.66
CA GLN A 48 22.78 3.57 11.21
C GLN A 48 22.03 2.46 10.47
N ALA A 49 20.76 2.27 10.81
CA ALA A 49 19.91 1.34 10.11
C ALA A 49 19.55 1.87 8.72
N LYS A 50 19.76 1.06 7.69
CA LYS A 50 19.22 1.31 6.35
C LYS A 50 17.73 1.00 6.35
N LEU A 51 17.00 1.57 5.39
CA LEU A 51 15.55 1.36 5.26
C LEU A 51 15.17 -0.12 5.13
N ASN A 52 15.97 -0.91 4.41
CA ASN A 52 15.75 -2.36 4.32
C ASN A 52 15.85 -3.07 5.69
N HIS A 53 16.74 -2.62 6.59
CA HIS A 53 16.78 -3.16 7.95
C HIS A 53 15.47 -2.82 8.70
N LEU A 54 15.00 -1.57 8.58
CA LEU A 54 13.76 -1.11 9.22
C LEU A 54 12.54 -1.90 8.71
N LYS A 55 12.47 -2.16 7.40
CA LYS A 55 11.46 -3.04 6.78
C LYS A 55 11.45 -4.42 7.40
N GLN A 56 12.61 -5.08 7.43
CA GLN A 56 12.71 -6.44 7.98
C GLN A 56 12.36 -6.51 9.47
N PHE A 57 12.75 -5.50 10.24
CA PHE A 57 12.35 -5.40 11.65
C PHE A 57 10.85 -5.16 11.80
N ALA A 58 10.24 -4.26 11.02
CA ALA A 58 8.81 -3.99 11.06
C ALA A 58 7.98 -5.26 10.78
N CYS A 59 8.31 -5.98 9.71
CA CYS A 59 7.62 -7.22 9.32
C CYS A 59 7.65 -8.29 10.43
N HIS A 60 8.80 -8.50 11.07
CA HIS A 60 8.99 -9.60 12.02
C HIS A 60 8.70 -9.24 13.47
N LEU A 61 8.74 -7.95 13.82
CA LEU A 61 8.37 -7.44 15.14
C LEU A 61 6.92 -6.97 15.20
N ASN A 62 6.17 -7.09 14.08
CA ASN A 62 4.77 -6.74 13.95
C ASN A 62 4.45 -5.32 14.44
N ILE A 63 5.23 -4.34 13.96
CA ILE A 63 5.01 -2.93 14.25
C ILE A 63 5.04 -2.07 12.98
N PRO A 64 4.39 -0.89 12.99
CA PRO A 64 4.47 0.03 11.88
C PRO A 64 5.90 0.51 11.61
N ILE A 65 6.33 0.48 10.35
CA ILE A 65 7.68 0.91 9.93
C ILE A 65 7.93 2.39 10.24
N GLU A 66 6.90 3.23 10.22
CA GLU A 66 6.95 4.66 10.60
C GLU A 66 7.54 4.87 11.99
N ARG A 67 7.25 3.99 12.96
CA ARG A 67 7.77 4.10 14.32
C ARG A 67 9.28 3.90 14.33
N LEU A 68 9.77 2.98 13.49
CA LEU A 68 11.19 2.72 13.32
C LEU A 68 11.88 3.83 12.53
N ILE A 69 11.24 4.37 11.49
CA ILE A 69 11.74 5.49 10.68
C ILE A 69 11.91 6.74 11.56
N LYS A 70 10.87 7.09 12.33
CA LYS A 70 10.91 8.21 13.27
C LYS A 70 11.99 8.00 14.34
N ALA A 71 12.05 6.81 14.94
CA ALA A 71 13.05 6.49 15.96
C ALA A 71 14.49 6.43 15.41
N ALA A 72 14.65 6.18 14.10
CA ALA A 72 15.92 6.20 13.39
C ALA A 72 16.36 7.60 12.95
N GLY A 73 15.54 8.63 13.18
CA GLY A 73 15.86 10.03 12.89
C GLY A 73 15.61 10.44 11.44
N PHE A 74 14.79 9.70 10.70
CA PHE A 74 14.33 10.14 9.38
C PHE A 74 13.15 11.11 9.56
N GLU A 75 13.22 12.30 8.97
CA GLU A 75 12.11 13.26 8.95
C GLU A 75 11.02 12.77 7.98
N VAL A 76 9.91 12.27 8.53
CA VAL A 76 8.67 12.10 7.75
C VAL A 76 8.03 13.48 7.67
N GLY A 77 8.13 14.11 6.50
CA GLY A 77 7.77 15.50 6.26
C GLY A 77 6.46 15.92 6.92
N ARG A 78 6.55 16.85 7.87
CA ARG A 78 5.50 17.83 8.12
C ARG A 78 5.55 18.83 6.96
N HIS A 79 4.73 18.63 5.94
CA HIS A 79 4.23 19.74 5.13
C HIS A 79 2.70 19.66 5.12
N ARG A 80 2.11 20.16 6.22
CA ARG A 80 0.84 20.86 6.12
C ARG A 80 1.18 22.27 5.65
N GLU A 81 0.36 22.79 4.75
CA GLU A 81 0.40 24.13 4.15
C GLU A 81 1.26 24.22 2.87
N ASP A 82 0.55 24.57 1.79
CA ASP A 82 1.00 24.95 0.45
C ASP A 82 1.66 23.89 -0.43
N ILE A 83 0.86 22.92 -0.91
CA ILE A 83 1.06 22.36 -2.23
C ILE A 83 -0.20 22.61 -3.04
N HIS A 84 -0.18 23.67 -3.83
CA HIS A 84 -1.00 23.80 -5.02
C HIS A 84 -0.61 22.63 -5.93
N LEU A 85 -1.30 21.48 -5.78
CA LEU A 85 -0.99 20.26 -6.51
C LEU A 85 -1.23 20.49 -7.99
N ASP A 86 -0.14 20.70 -8.73
CA ASP A 86 -0.07 20.32 -10.13
C ASP A 86 -0.17 18.78 -10.16
N ILE A 87 -1.36 18.30 -10.54
CA ILE A 87 -1.84 16.91 -10.41
C ILE A 87 -0.97 15.88 -11.16
N HIS A 88 0.01 16.32 -11.95
CA HIS A 88 0.88 15.43 -12.74
C HIS A 88 2.21 15.04 -12.07
N ASN A 89 2.69 15.77 -11.06
CA ASN A 89 4.00 15.50 -10.45
C ASN A 89 3.94 14.69 -9.15
N SER A 90 2.76 14.46 -8.59
CA SER A 90 2.59 13.82 -7.28
C SER A 90 2.65 12.30 -7.30
N VAL A 91 2.37 11.64 -8.44
CA VAL A 91 2.32 10.17 -8.51
C VAL A 91 3.72 9.56 -8.44
N ASP A 92 4.70 10.17 -9.13
CA ASP A 92 6.07 9.68 -9.19
C ASP A 92 6.78 9.82 -7.83
N THR A 93 6.55 10.94 -7.12
CA THR A 93 7.11 11.17 -5.78
C THR A 93 6.49 10.22 -4.75
N ILE A 94 5.19 9.95 -4.87
CA ILE A 94 4.49 8.95 -4.05
C ILE A 94 5.03 7.54 -4.36
N GLN A 95 5.28 7.20 -5.63
CA GLN A 95 5.90 5.93 -6.03
C GLN A 95 7.33 5.78 -5.52
N GLU A 96 8.13 6.83 -5.52
CA GLU A 96 9.53 6.78 -5.09
C GLU A 96 9.65 6.59 -3.56
N VAL A 97 8.78 7.24 -2.79
CA VAL A 97 8.73 7.08 -1.33
C VAL A 97 8.12 5.73 -0.94
N LEU A 98 7.06 5.27 -1.62
CA LEU A 98 6.35 4.03 -1.30
C LEU A 98 7.04 2.77 -1.83
N GLY A 99 7.70 2.84 -2.99
CA GLY A 99 8.52 1.77 -3.55
C GLY A 99 9.69 1.38 -2.67
N ASN A 100 10.17 2.35 -1.88
CA ASN A 100 11.20 2.15 -0.89
C ASN A 100 10.68 1.59 0.45
N LEU A 101 9.36 1.58 0.71
CA LEU A 101 8.71 1.14 1.96
C LEU A 101 8.03 -0.23 1.88
N PHE A 102 7.58 -0.63 0.69
CA PHE A 102 7.06 -1.97 0.40
C PHE A 102 8.03 -2.73 -0.50
N ASP A 103 7.98 -4.06 -0.50
CA ASP A 103 8.66 -4.83 -1.55
C ASP A 103 7.81 -4.69 -2.82
N GLN A 104 7.97 -3.55 -3.50
CA GLN A 104 7.05 -3.08 -4.54
C GLN A 104 6.81 -4.13 -5.62
N GLN A 105 7.82 -4.95 -5.94
CA GLN A 105 7.70 -6.04 -6.91
C GLN A 105 6.75 -7.13 -6.42
N PHE A 106 6.84 -7.53 -5.15
CA PHE A 106 5.97 -8.55 -4.57
C PHE A 106 4.52 -8.07 -4.43
N THR A 107 4.32 -6.83 -3.96
CA THR A 107 2.98 -6.24 -3.86
C THR A 107 2.36 -6.04 -5.24
N THR A 108 3.12 -5.53 -6.22
CA THR A 108 2.63 -5.34 -7.60
C THR A 108 2.20 -6.68 -8.21
N ALA A 109 3.03 -7.72 -8.10
CA ALA A 109 2.71 -9.03 -8.65
C ALA A 109 1.43 -9.62 -8.04
N ARG A 110 1.21 -9.43 -6.74
CA ARG A 110 -0.01 -9.89 -6.06
C ARG A 110 -1.25 -9.12 -6.52
N VAL A 111 -1.14 -7.80 -6.68
CA VAL A 111 -2.23 -6.96 -7.22
C VAL A 111 -2.54 -7.34 -8.67
N GLU A 112 -1.52 -7.55 -9.50
CA GLU A 112 -1.69 -7.99 -10.89
C GLU A 112 -2.40 -9.34 -10.97
N GLN A 113 -2.01 -10.30 -10.12
CA GLN A 113 -2.64 -11.62 -10.08
C GLN A 113 -4.13 -11.55 -9.69
N GLU A 114 -4.49 -10.70 -8.73
CA GLU A 114 -5.89 -10.50 -8.36
C GLU A 114 -6.67 -9.77 -9.46
N LEU A 115 -6.08 -8.75 -10.09
CA LEU A 115 -6.70 -8.06 -11.22
C LEU A 115 -6.97 -9.01 -12.39
N ASP A 116 -6.10 -10.00 -12.64
CA ASP A 116 -6.33 -10.99 -13.70
C ASP A 116 -7.53 -11.89 -13.38
N LYS A 117 -7.70 -12.29 -12.11
CA LYS A 117 -8.89 -13.03 -11.66
C LYS A 117 -10.15 -12.17 -11.81
N TYR A 118 -10.11 -10.93 -11.35
CA TYR A 118 -11.26 -10.04 -11.44
C TYR A 118 -11.57 -9.60 -12.86
N GLN A 119 -10.60 -9.58 -13.77
CA GLN A 119 -10.85 -9.33 -15.19
C GLN A 119 -11.66 -10.48 -15.83
N GLN A 120 -11.42 -11.72 -15.42
CA GLN A 120 -12.24 -12.86 -15.83
C GLN A 120 -13.62 -12.80 -15.16
N TYR A 121 -13.68 -12.51 -13.86
CA TYR A 121 -14.93 -12.43 -13.12
C TYR A 121 -15.84 -11.29 -13.61
N ALA A 122 -15.26 -10.15 -14.00
CA ALA A 122 -15.95 -9.01 -14.59
C ALA A 122 -16.66 -9.33 -15.90
N GLN A 123 -16.36 -10.45 -16.56
CA GLN A 123 -17.03 -10.90 -17.79
C GLN A 123 -18.22 -11.82 -17.50
N THR A 124 -18.46 -12.17 -16.24
CA THR A 124 -19.61 -12.97 -15.81
C THR A 124 -20.80 -12.07 -15.47
N GLU A 125 -22.01 -12.63 -15.58
CA GLU A 125 -23.24 -11.93 -15.19
C GLU A 125 -23.23 -11.55 -13.70
N GLU A 126 -22.69 -12.43 -12.85
CA GLU A 126 -22.55 -12.19 -11.41
C GLU A 126 -21.61 -11.01 -11.12
N GLY A 127 -20.43 -10.98 -11.75
CA GLY A 127 -19.49 -9.87 -11.63
C GLY A 127 -20.07 -8.54 -12.12
N HIS A 128 -20.84 -8.56 -13.21
CA HIS A 128 -21.59 -7.38 -13.70
C HIS A 128 -22.58 -6.87 -12.64
N GLN A 129 -23.34 -7.76 -12.01
CA GLN A 129 -24.33 -7.39 -11.00
C GLN A 129 -23.69 -6.78 -9.75
N ILE A 130 -22.59 -7.37 -9.25
CA ILE A 130 -21.84 -6.84 -8.11
C ILE A 130 -21.35 -5.42 -8.40
N ILE A 131 -20.74 -5.19 -9.56
CA ILE A 131 -20.24 -3.85 -9.94
C ILE A 131 -21.39 -2.83 -9.93
N TYR A 132 -22.54 -3.18 -10.50
CA TYR A 132 -23.66 -2.26 -10.64
C TYR A 132 -24.37 -1.95 -9.31
N GLN A 133 -24.48 -2.94 -8.42
CA GLN A 133 -25.22 -2.82 -7.17
C GLN A 133 -24.36 -2.30 -6.01
N ASP A 134 -23.12 -2.77 -5.91
CA ASP A 134 -22.34 -2.63 -4.68
C ASP A 134 -21.31 -1.49 -4.74
N PHE A 135 -20.97 -1.01 -5.95
CA PHE A 135 -19.96 0.04 -6.11
C PHE A 135 -20.31 1.31 -5.32
N LYS A 136 -21.54 1.82 -5.50
CA LYS A 136 -21.99 3.04 -4.82
C LYS A 136 -21.96 2.88 -3.31
N THR A 137 -22.46 1.76 -2.80
CA THR A 137 -22.47 1.41 -1.39
C THR A 137 -21.05 1.39 -0.81
N LYS A 138 -20.10 0.78 -1.53
CA LYS A 138 -18.69 0.71 -1.10
C LYS A 138 -18.05 2.10 -1.04
N VAL A 139 -18.30 2.97 -2.02
CA VAL A 139 -17.81 4.37 -2.02
C VAL A 139 -18.35 5.16 -0.83
N GLU A 140 -19.61 4.98 -0.47
CA GLU A 140 -20.23 5.63 0.68
C GLU A 140 -19.63 5.14 2.01
N GLN A 141 -19.35 3.83 2.14
CA GLN A 141 -18.73 3.24 3.33
C GLN A 141 -17.34 3.81 3.64
N VAL A 142 -16.54 4.12 2.62
CA VAL A 142 -15.17 4.64 2.79
C VAL A 142 -15.10 6.16 2.95
N SER A 143 -16.22 6.84 3.22
CA SER A 143 -16.30 8.32 3.30
C SER A 143 -15.73 9.00 2.04
N GLY A 144 -16.13 8.49 0.87
CA GLY A 144 -15.47 8.61 -0.43
C GLY A 144 -15.20 10.02 -0.97
N ALA A 145 -14.13 10.63 -0.46
CA ALA A 145 -13.49 11.81 -1.03
C ALA A 145 -11.98 11.56 -1.21
N GLY A 146 -11.49 11.62 -2.44
CA GLY A 146 -10.08 11.45 -2.76
C GLY A 146 -9.85 11.20 -4.26
N PRO A 147 -8.66 11.55 -4.80
CA PRO A 147 -8.38 11.47 -6.24
C PRO A 147 -8.53 10.07 -6.81
N PHE A 148 -8.25 9.03 -6.03
CA PHE A 148 -8.44 7.63 -6.41
C PHE A 148 -9.93 7.24 -6.53
N ILE A 149 -10.74 7.64 -5.55
CA ILE A 149 -12.19 7.37 -5.57
C ILE A 149 -12.85 8.06 -6.76
N GLU A 150 -12.40 9.27 -7.12
CA GLU A 150 -12.88 9.94 -8.35
C GLU A 150 -12.48 9.18 -9.62
N GLN A 151 -11.28 8.59 -9.68
CA GLN A 151 -10.89 7.71 -10.79
C GLN A 151 -11.79 6.46 -10.87
N LEU A 152 -12.08 5.80 -9.74
CA LEU A 152 -12.99 4.67 -9.72
C LEU A 152 -14.42 5.05 -10.15
N LYS A 153 -14.91 6.23 -9.77
CA LYS A 153 -16.22 6.74 -10.25
C LYS A 153 -16.23 6.94 -11.77
N HIS A 154 -15.14 7.48 -12.33
CA HIS A 154 -15.00 7.59 -13.79
C HIS A 154 -14.95 6.20 -14.45
N MET A 155 -14.20 5.26 -13.89
CA MET A 155 -14.12 3.88 -14.39
C MET A 155 -15.48 3.19 -14.37
N HIS A 156 -16.24 3.34 -13.29
CA HIS A 156 -17.61 2.82 -13.18
C HIS A 156 -18.53 3.45 -14.23
N THR A 157 -18.44 4.76 -14.42
CA THR A 157 -19.22 5.46 -15.46
C THR A 157 -18.89 4.95 -16.86
N GLU A 158 -17.61 4.76 -17.19
CA GLU A 158 -17.17 4.17 -18.45
C GLU A 158 -17.61 2.71 -18.59
N TYR A 159 -17.55 1.93 -17.52
CA TYR A 159 -17.95 0.52 -17.50
C TYR A 159 -19.42 0.34 -17.89
N CYS A 160 -20.30 1.19 -17.35
CA CYS A 160 -21.74 1.18 -17.58
C CYS A 160 -22.18 1.68 -18.97
N LYS A 161 -21.27 2.23 -19.80
CA LYS A 161 -21.64 2.67 -21.16
C LYS A 161 -21.80 1.47 -22.09
N ASP A 162 -22.89 1.46 -22.86
CA ASP A 162 -23.15 0.44 -23.90
C ASP A 162 -22.07 0.43 -24.98
N THR A 163 -21.44 1.58 -25.24
CA THR A 163 -20.37 1.75 -26.23
C THR A 163 -19.02 1.17 -25.81
N THR A 164 -18.88 0.74 -24.55
CA THR A 164 -17.61 0.22 -24.03
C THR A 164 -17.38 -1.20 -24.54
N SER A 165 -16.25 -1.41 -25.23
CA SER A 165 -15.90 -2.72 -25.78
C SER A 165 -15.71 -3.77 -24.68
N THR A 166 -15.96 -5.05 -24.99
CA THR A 166 -15.86 -6.15 -24.02
C THR A 166 -14.48 -6.20 -23.35
N ALA A 167 -13.40 -6.01 -24.11
CA ALA A 167 -12.04 -5.99 -23.57
C ALA A 167 -11.82 -4.82 -22.60
N LYS A 168 -12.27 -3.60 -22.97
CA LYS A 168 -12.19 -2.42 -22.11
C LYS A 168 -13.04 -2.58 -20.86
N ARG A 169 -14.26 -3.11 -21.00
CA ARG A 169 -15.18 -3.37 -19.89
C ARG A 169 -14.59 -4.38 -18.91
N ALA A 170 -14.01 -5.48 -19.38
CA ALA A 170 -13.35 -6.46 -18.51
C ALA A 170 -12.20 -5.84 -17.68
N VAL A 171 -11.37 -4.99 -18.31
CA VAL A 171 -10.26 -4.30 -17.63
C VAL A 171 -10.75 -3.26 -16.62
N LEU A 172 -11.81 -2.52 -16.94
CA LEU A 172 -12.43 -1.60 -15.98
C LEU A 172 -13.06 -2.36 -14.81
N GLY A 173 -13.75 -3.47 -15.11
CA GLY A 173 -14.42 -4.29 -14.11
C GLY A 173 -13.46 -4.96 -13.14
N SER A 174 -12.21 -5.21 -13.54
CA SER A 174 -11.23 -5.78 -12.63
C SER A 174 -10.87 -4.84 -11.48
N ALA A 175 -10.64 -3.55 -11.77
CA ALA A 175 -10.42 -2.54 -10.72
C ALA A 175 -11.67 -2.32 -9.85
N LEU A 176 -12.86 -2.33 -10.45
CA LEU A 176 -14.12 -2.13 -9.71
C LEU A 176 -14.39 -3.31 -8.76
N LEU A 177 -14.25 -4.56 -9.23
CA LEU A 177 -14.41 -5.74 -8.38
C LEU A 177 -13.31 -5.86 -7.34
N TYR A 178 -12.08 -5.48 -7.68
CA TYR A 178 -11.00 -5.37 -6.70
C TYR A 178 -11.42 -4.44 -5.56
N PHE A 179 -11.82 -3.21 -5.87
CA PHE A 179 -12.27 -2.25 -4.87
C PHE A 179 -13.49 -2.72 -4.04
N ILE A 180 -14.47 -3.36 -4.68
CA ILE A 180 -15.71 -3.81 -4.02
C ILE A 180 -15.44 -5.02 -3.11
N LEU A 181 -14.75 -6.04 -3.62
CA LEU A 181 -14.67 -7.36 -3.00
C LEU A 181 -13.37 -7.60 -2.23
N SER A 182 -12.26 -6.95 -2.61
CA SER A 182 -10.99 -7.06 -1.89
C SER A 182 -10.99 -6.14 -0.68
N ALA A 183 -11.83 -6.45 0.30
CA ALA A 183 -11.85 -5.73 1.58
C ALA A 183 -10.60 -5.99 2.47
N ASP A 184 -9.71 -6.93 2.10
CA ASP A 184 -8.76 -7.52 3.07
C ASP A 184 -7.37 -7.91 2.52
N ILE A 185 -6.89 -7.33 1.40
CA ILE A 185 -5.56 -7.73 0.87
C ILE A 185 -4.41 -7.18 1.73
N ILE A 186 -4.60 -6.06 2.43
CA ILE A 186 -3.63 -5.51 3.40
C ILE A 186 -4.29 -5.37 4.79
N PRO A 187 -3.77 -6.06 5.83
CA PRO A 187 -4.30 -5.94 7.20
C PRO A 187 -4.32 -4.50 7.71
N ASP A 188 -5.34 -4.15 8.50
CA ASP A 188 -5.67 -2.85 9.14
C ASP A 188 -4.57 -2.13 9.96
N TYR A 189 -3.30 -2.54 9.90
CA TYR A 189 -2.25 -2.04 10.79
C TYR A 189 -1.33 -0.97 10.17
N VAL A 190 -1.70 -0.35 9.04
CA VAL A 190 -0.86 0.64 8.36
C VAL A 190 -1.66 1.88 7.91
N PHE A 191 -1.69 2.92 8.74
CA PHE A 191 -2.12 4.26 8.32
C PHE A 191 -0.93 5.04 7.72
N PRO A 192 -1.08 5.85 6.65
CA PRO A 192 -2.24 6.08 5.80
C PRO A 192 -2.14 5.30 4.46
N ILE A 193 -1.95 3.98 4.53
CA ILE A 193 -1.61 3.14 3.36
C ILE A 193 -2.79 2.27 2.90
N GLY A 194 -3.95 2.32 3.57
CA GLY A 194 -5.18 1.62 3.15
C GLY A 194 -5.79 2.06 1.82
N TYR A 195 -5.09 2.87 1.02
CA TYR A 195 -5.44 3.26 -0.35
C TYR A 195 -4.34 2.93 -1.37
N LEU A 196 -3.24 2.30 -0.95
CA LEU A 196 -2.07 2.08 -1.81
C LEU A 196 -2.29 0.93 -2.80
N ASP A 197 -2.81 -0.19 -2.30
CA ASP A 197 -3.20 -1.33 -3.12
C ASP A 197 -4.27 -0.93 -4.15
N ASP A 198 -5.25 -0.17 -3.69
CA ASP A 198 -6.25 0.53 -4.47
C ASP A 198 -5.60 1.42 -5.56
N ALA A 199 -4.74 2.38 -5.20
CA ALA A 199 -4.06 3.26 -6.14
C ALA A 199 -3.19 2.50 -7.16
N MET A 200 -2.51 1.44 -6.72
CA MET A 200 -1.75 0.55 -7.59
C MET A 200 -2.66 -0.17 -8.59
N ALA A 201 -3.81 -0.68 -8.14
CA ALA A 201 -4.79 -1.33 -9.00
C ALA A 201 -5.30 -0.39 -10.09
N VAL A 202 -5.64 0.86 -9.76
CA VAL A 202 -6.03 1.88 -10.74
C VAL A 202 -4.90 2.19 -11.71
N GLN A 203 -3.67 2.37 -11.24
CA GLN A 203 -2.53 2.70 -12.12
C GLN A 203 -2.23 1.57 -13.11
N ILE A 204 -2.27 0.31 -12.66
CA ILE A 204 -2.09 -0.87 -13.52
C ILE A 204 -3.19 -0.91 -14.58
N VAL A 205 -4.44 -0.67 -14.20
CA VAL A 205 -5.57 -0.65 -15.12
C VAL A 205 -5.46 0.48 -16.14
N LEU A 206 -5.09 1.69 -15.74
CA LEU A 206 -4.85 2.81 -16.66
C LEU A 206 -3.76 2.47 -17.69
N ASN A 207 -2.67 1.83 -17.26
CA ASN A 207 -1.61 1.36 -18.15
C ASN A 207 -2.06 0.25 -19.11
N ARG A 208 -2.99 -0.63 -18.70
CA ARG A 208 -3.59 -1.64 -19.59
C ARG A 208 -4.48 -0.97 -20.65
N LEU A 209 -5.29 0.01 -20.25
CA LEU A 209 -6.18 0.76 -21.14
C LEU A 209 -5.43 1.58 -22.20
N SER A 210 -4.32 2.23 -21.83
CA SER A 210 -3.51 3.00 -22.79
C SER A 210 -2.90 2.11 -23.89
N LYS A 211 -2.49 0.88 -23.55
CA LYS A 211 -2.00 -0.10 -24.52
C LYS A 211 -3.08 -0.56 -25.49
N ILE A 212 -4.32 -0.74 -25.02
CA ILE A 212 -5.47 -1.07 -25.87
C ILE A 212 -5.76 0.08 -26.84
N ASN A 213 -5.74 1.33 -26.37
CA ASN A 213 -6.01 2.49 -27.22
C ASN A 213 -4.89 2.76 -28.25
N ASN A 214 -3.66 2.35 -27.98
CA ASN A 214 -2.52 2.46 -28.92
C ASN A 214 -2.45 1.28 -29.92
N THR A 215 -3.33 0.28 -29.81
CA THR A 215 -3.44 -0.84 -30.77
C THR A 215 -4.69 -0.77 -31.65
N GLY A 216 -5.37 0.40 -31.66
CA GLY A 216 -6.53 0.69 -32.51
C GLY A 216 -6.19 1.55 -33.72
#